data_AF-A0A482VPI3-F1
#
_entry.id   AF-A0A482VPI3-F1
#
_cell.length_a   1.000
_cell.length_b   1.000
_cell.length_c   1.000
_cell.angle_alpha   90.00
_cell.angle_beta   90.00
_cell.angle_gamma   90.00
#
_symmetry.space_group_name_H-M   'P 1'
#
loop_
_entity.id
_entity.type
_entity.pdbx_description
1 polymer ?
#
loop_
_entity_poly.entity_id
_entity_poly.type
_entity_poly.pdbx_seq_one_letter_code
_entity_poly.pdbx_strand_id
1 'polypeptide(L)'
;MDSYYFDEKSKFDARDPLGILYKITFRLIQIKVIKMALIFTFFVHLIMNCLHFFEILSTFDADLLVKYGPTLFPLVYGLATIIFDLMFEKKTAIVLEETFSQMWSLDSTGSKTAKKIKKESKILIGLVVIDTILATVAIMFYLPIMEWDIDIYYAIRLFEMKFSPTMSLVFSILYYATIPVLFFSMLCTTFALFYIMSYEKFQTYAINDLLKNISIDYQKIDDWKMMRDQSYQNTMYKRLTICIQRHQLLKRMEVNINQIIFTPI
;
A
#
# COMPACT_ATOMS: atom_id res chain seq x y z
N MET A 1 -36.46 -3.92 11.25
CA MET A 1 -35.61 -5.03 11.73
C MET A 1 -34.99 -5.56 10.47
N ASP A 2 -33.89 -4.91 10.11
CA ASP A 2 -33.49 -4.80 8.71
C ASP A 2 -32.84 -6.08 8.26
N SER A 3 -33.33 -6.57 7.14
CA SER A 3 -32.88 -7.79 6.51
C SER A 3 -31.37 -7.79 6.31
N TYR A 4 -30.68 -8.77 6.90
CA TYR A 4 -29.32 -9.16 6.55
C TYR A 4 -29.28 -9.78 5.14
N TYR A 5 -29.78 -9.06 4.13
CA TYR A 5 -29.50 -9.39 2.74
C TYR A 5 -28.14 -8.79 2.41
N PHE A 6 -27.11 -9.64 2.49
CA PHE A 6 -25.80 -9.33 1.94
C PHE A 6 -25.97 -9.09 0.45
N ASP A 7 -25.80 -7.84 0.01
CA ASP A 7 -25.79 -7.48 -1.39
C ASP A 7 -24.62 -8.19 -2.08
N GLU A 8 -24.93 -9.07 -3.02
CA GLU A 8 -24.03 -10.08 -3.56
C GLU A 8 -23.09 -9.52 -4.65
N LYS A 9 -23.11 -8.20 -4.90
CA LYS A 9 -22.27 -7.57 -5.93
C LYS A 9 -21.53 -6.34 -5.42
N SER A 10 -20.34 -6.57 -4.87
CA SER A 10 -19.34 -5.52 -4.67
C SER A 10 -18.64 -5.23 -6.00
N LYS A 11 -19.22 -4.39 -6.88
CA LYS A 11 -18.40 -3.63 -7.82
C LYS A 11 -17.68 -2.58 -6.97
N PHE A 12 -16.34 -2.60 -6.95
CA PHE A 12 -15.46 -1.68 -6.22
C PHE A 12 -16.16 -0.35 -5.89
N ASP A 13 -16.73 -0.28 -4.68
CA ASP A 13 -17.80 0.65 -4.35
C ASP A 13 -17.21 2.04 -4.14
N ALA A 14 -17.85 3.08 -4.67
CA ALA A 14 -17.52 4.47 -4.34
C ALA A 14 -17.62 4.76 -2.83
N ARG A 15 -18.25 3.85 -2.08
CA ARG A 15 -18.38 3.83 -0.62
C ARG A 15 -17.26 3.10 0.12
N ASP A 16 -16.23 2.55 -0.54
CA ASP A 16 -15.08 1.94 0.15
C ASP A 16 -14.45 2.98 1.11
N PRO A 17 -14.48 2.75 2.44
CA PRO A 17 -13.91 3.67 3.41
C PRO A 17 -12.39 3.82 3.28
N LEU A 18 -11.71 2.93 2.54
CA LEU A 18 -10.29 2.99 2.20
C LEU A 18 -10.03 3.41 0.74
N GLY A 19 -11.06 3.82 0.00
CA GLY A 19 -10.96 4.06 -1.44
C GLY A 19 -9.94 5.13 -1.85
N ILE A 20 -9.59 6.07 -0.96
CA ILE A 20 -8.51 7.04 -1.20
C ILE A 20 -7.16 6.35 -1.31
N LEU A 21 -6.83 5.44 -0.39
CA LEU A 21 -5.57 4.69 -0.42
C LEU A 21 -5.48 3.90 -1.74
N TYR A 22 -6.53 3.15 -2.08
CA TYR A 22 -6.56 2.38 -3.33
C TYR A 22 -6.29 3.24 -4.59
N LYS A 23 -6.91 4.43 -4.66
CA LYS A 23 -6.72 5.34 -5.80
C LYS A 23 -5.28 5.82 -5.88
N ILE A 24 -4.70 6.24 -4.74
CA ILE A 24 -3.33 6.74 -4.69
C ILE A 24 -2.34 5.63 -5.07
N THR A 25 -2.54 4.42 -4.58
CA THR A 25 -1.56 3.34 -4.71
C THR A 25 -1.67 2.59 -6.02
N PHE A 26 -2.88 2.24 -6.47
CA PHE A 26 -3.05 1.34 -7.62
C PHE A 26 -3.49 2.07 -8.88
N ARG A 27 -4.23 3.19 -8.77
CA ARG A 27 -4.73 3.92 -9.96
C ARG A 27 -3.76 4.99 -10.44
N LEU A 28 -3.12 5.75 -9.55
CA LEU A 28 -2.19 6.81 -9.97
C LEU A 28 -0.99 6.23 -10.72
N ILE A 29 -0.39 5.13 -10.23
CA ILE A 29 0.76 4.49 -10.88
C ILE A 29 0.45 4.08 -12.33
N GLN A 30 -0.81 3.73 -12.62
CA GLN A 30 -1.23 3.35 -13.98
C GLN A 30 -1.26 4.52 -14.97
N ILE A 31 -1.19 5.78 -14.52
CA ILE A 31 -1.18 6.96 -15.39
C ILE A 31 0.16 7.03 -16.15
N LYS A 32 0.09 7.09 -17.50
CA LYS A 32 1.28 7.07 -18.38
C LYS A 32 2.35 8.09 -18.00
N VAL A 33 1.94 9.32 -17.65
CA VAL A 33 2.87 10.39 -17.24
C VAL A 33 3.62 10.02 -15.98
N ILE A 34 2.94 9.44 -14.98
CA ILE A 34 3.56 8.99 -13.73
C ILE A 34 4.55 7.85 -14.03
N LYS A 35 4.22 6.91 -14.92
CA LYS A 35 5.16 5.86 -15.33
C LYS A 35 6.42 6.39 -15.99
N MET A 36 6.26 7.34 -16.91
CA MET A 36 7.42 7.97 -17.56
C MET A 36 8.31 8.67 -16.53
N ALA A 37 7.70 9.37 -15.56
CA ALA A 37 8.43 9.98 -14.45
C ALA A 37 9.15 8.93 -13.59
N LEU A 38 8.49 7.83 -13.22
CA LEU A 38 9.10 6.73 -12.47
C LEU A 38 10.28 6.08 -13.21
N ILE A 39 10.14 5.81 -14.51
CA ILE A 39 11.21 5.24 -15.34
C ILE A 39 12.40 6.20 -15.42
N PHE A 40 12.14 7.49 -15.65
CA PHE A 40 13.18 8.51 -15.68
C PHE A 40 13.92 8.60 -14.34
N THR A 41 13.18 8.72 -13.24
CA THR A 41 13.71 8.72 -11.87
C THR A 41 14.53 7.47 -11.59
N PHE A 42 14.06 6.29 -12.02
CA PHE A 42 14.78 5.03 -11.86
C PHE A 42 16.17 5.08 -12.49
N PHE A 43 16.28 5.48 -13.77
CA PHE A 43 17.58 5.53 -14.44
C PHE A 43 18.51 6.57 -13.83
N VAL A 44 18.00 7.76 -13.48
CA VAL A 44 18.79 8.80 -12.82
C VAL A 44 19.40 8.27 -11.52
N HIS A 45 18.58 7.73 -10.63
CA HIS A 45 19.08 7.23 -9.35
C HIS A 45 19.89 5.95 -9.49
N LEU A 46 19.58 5.06 -10.43
CA LEU A 46 20.38 3.85 -10.67
C LEU A 46 21.82 4.22 -11.05
N ILE A 47 21.99 5.12 -12.03
CA ILE A 47 23.31 5.57 -12.47
C ILE A 47 24.08 6.21 -11.30
N MET A 48 23.44 7.12 -10.54
CA MET A 48 24.10 7.79 -9.42
C MET A 48 24.48 6.82 -8.29
N ASN A 49 23.62 5.86 -7.96
CA ASN A 49 23.94 4.84 -6.96
C ASN A 49 25.07 3.93 -7.43
N CYS A 50 25.07 3.49 -8.69
CA CYS A 50 26.17 2.69 -9.24
C CYS A 50 27.51 3.44 -9.17
N LEU A 51 27.53 4.74 -9.49
CA LEU A 51 28.74 5.57 -9.38
C LEU A 51 29.19 5.74 -7.92
N HIS A 52 28.24 5.90 -6.99
CA HIS A 52 28.54 6.02 -5.56
C HIS A 52 29.14 4.71 -5.01
N PHE A 53 28.51 3.57 -5.31
CA PHE A 53 29.02 2.25 -4.93
C PHE A 53 30.40 2.00 -5.53
N PHE A 54 30.60 2.35 -6.81
CA PHE A 54 31.90 2.20 -7.46
C PHE A 54 32.98 3.05 -6.77
N GLU A 55 32.68 4.29 -6.39
CA GLU A 55 33.65 5.14 -5.68
C GLU A 55 33.98 4.57 -4.30
N ILE A 56 32.97 4.20 -3.49
CA ILE A 56 33.18 3.59 -2.17
C ILE A 56 34.06 2.33 -2.28
N LEU A 57 33.78 1.46 -3.26
CA LEU A 57 34.56 0.24 -3.48
C LEU A 57 35.98 0.50 -3.99
N SER A 58 36.18 1.60 -4.73
CA SER A 58 37.48 1.93 -5.30
C SER A 58 38.40 2.63 -4.30
N THR A 59 37.85 3.51 -3.46
CA THR A 59 38.62 4.29 -2.49
C THR A 59 38.72 3.63 -1.12
N PHE A 60 37.77 2.75 -0.77
CA PHE A 60 37.59 2.22 0.59
C PHE A 60 37.53 3.33 1.66
N ASP A 61 37.02 4.49 1.29
CA ASP A 61 36.92 5.65 2.17
C ASP A 61 35.73 5.50 3.14
N ALA A 62 36.05 5.24 4.40
CA ALA A 62 35.06 5.11 5.47
C ALA A 62 34.31 6.43 5.73
N ASP A 63 34.95 7.58 5.55
CA ASP A 63 34.32 8.88 5.78
C ASP A 63 33.25 9.15 4.72
N LEU A 64 33.50 8.74 3.48
CA LEU A 64 32.51 8.80 2.40
C LEU A 64 31.27 7.96 2.73
N LEU A 65 31.48 6.73 3.21
CA LEU A 65 30.39 5.83 3.61
C LEU A 65 29.62 6.37 4.82
N VAL A 66 30.30 6.90 5.84
CA VAL A 66 29.64 7.47 7.02
C VAL A 66 28.82 8.71 6.64
N LYS A 67 29.36 9.56 5.76
CA LYS A 67 28.72 10.80 5.33
C LYS A 67 27.49 10.55 4.45
N TYR A 68 27.62 9.73 3.41
CA TYR A 68 26.56 9.54 2.41
C TYR A 68 25.80 8.20 2.53
N GLY A 69 26.26 7.28 3.37
CA GLY A 69 25.59 6.01 3.63
C GLY A 69 24.13 6.15 4.10
N PRO A 70 23.80 7.08 5.02
CA PRO A 70 22.42 7.30 5.44
C PRO A 70 21.45 7.64 4.29
N THR A 71 21.92 8.32 3.25
CA THR A 71 21.09 8.63 2.06
C THR A 71 21.11 7.52 1.02
N LEU A 72 22.16 6.69 0.98
CA LEU A 72 22.24 5.53 0.10
C LEU A 72 21.10 4.52 0.33
N PHE A 73 20.80 4.18 1.59
CA PHE A 73 19.77 3.15 1.88
C PHE A 73 18.36 3.55 1.42
N PRO A 74 17.84 4.76 1.74
CA PRO A 74 16.55 5.20 1.22
C PRO A 74 16.51 5.26 -0.31
N LEU A 75 17.60 5.63 -0.98
CA LEU A 75 17.66 5.66 -2.44
C LEU A 75 17.58 4.25 -3.05
N VAL A 76 18.30 3.27 -2.48
CA VAL A 76 18.22 1.88 -2.91
C VAL A 76 16.82 1.30 -2.66
N TYR A 77 16.22 1.61 -1.50
CA TYR A 77 14.83 1.23 -1.22
C TYR A 77 13.87 1.86 -2.23
N GLY A 78 14.01 3.16 -2.54
CA GLY A 78 13.20 3.84 -3.54
C GLY A 78 13.35 3.25 -4.95
N LEU A 79 14.54 2.80 -5.34
CA LEU A 79 14.73 2.06 -6.59
C LEU A 79 13.97 0.73 -6.58
N ALA A 80 14.03 -0.01 -5.47
CA ALA A 80 13.29 -1.26 -5.32
C ALA A 80 11.77 -1.04 -5.37
N THR A 81 11.24 0.04 -4.78
CA THR A 81 9.81 0.35 -4.84
C THR A 81 9.39 0.74 -6.26
N ILE A 82 10.22 1.47 -7.02
CA ILE A 82 9.92 1.78 -8.42
C ILE A 82 9.89 0.50 -9.27
N ILE A 83 10.83 -0.42 -9.07
CA ILE A 83 10.82 -1.73 -9.75
C ILE A 83 9.52 -2.46 -9.43
N PHE A 84 9.14 -2.53 -8.15
CA PHE A 84 7.92 -3.18 -7.71
C PHE A 84 6.68 -2.55 -8.36
N ASP A 85 6.57 -1.22 -8.29
CA ASP A 85 5.48 -0.45 -8.87
C ASP A 85 5.34 -0.71 -10.37
N LEU A 86 6.44 -0.71 -11.13
CA LEU A 86 6.42 -0.90 -12.59
C LEU A 86 6.18 -2.36 -13.01
N MET A 87 6.74 -3.34 -12.30
CA MET A 87 6.62 -4.75 -12.66
C MET A 87 5.25 -5.33 -12.27
N PHE A 88 4.73 -4.95 -11.10
CA PHE A 88 3.58 -5.61 -10.52
C PHE A 88 2.29 -4.80 -10.60
N GLU A 89 2.29 -3.54 -11.05
CA GLU A 89 1.09 -2.68 -11.08
C GLU A 89 -0.16 -3.36 -11.70
N LYS A 90 -0.03 -3.94 -12.89
CA LYS A 90 -1.17 -4.54 -13.62
C LYS A 90 -1.62 -5.83 -12.95
N LYS A 91 -0.67 -6.70 -12.59
CA LYS A 91 -0.95 -7.98 -11.95
C LYS A 91 -1.64 -7.76 -10.61
N THR A 92 -1.11 -6.84 -9.80
CA THR A 92 -1.68 -6.47 -8.51
C THR A 92 -3.05 -5.84 -8.69
N ALA A 93 -3.24 -4.89 -9.61
CA ALA A 93 -4.55 -4.29 -9.84
C ALA A 93 -5.62 -5.31 -10.27
N ILE A 94 -5.28 -6.23 -11.18
CA ILE A 94 -6.18 -7.30 -11.63
C ILE A 94 -6.53 -8.24 -10.47
N VAL A 95 -5.52 -8.76 -9.76
CA VAL A 95 -5.74 -9.68 -8.64
C VAL A 95 -6.60 -9.02 -7.56
N LEU A 96 -6.35 -7.74 -7.25
CA LEU A 96 -7.15 -7.01 -6.28
C LEU A 96 -8.58 -6.78 -6.78
N GLU A 97 -8.79 -6.39 -8.04
CA GLU A 97 -10.12 -6.20 -8.60
C GLU A 97 -10.94 -7.51 -8.64
N GLU A 98 -10.33 -8.60 -9.11
CA GLU A 98 -10.96 -9.92 -9.14
C GLU A 98 -11.30 -10.43 -7.74
N THR A 99 -10.39 -10.24 -6.78
CA THR A 99 -10.56 -10.73 -5.42
C THR A 99 -11.55 -9.87 -4.64
N PHE A 100 -11.45 -8.55 -4.71
CA PHE A 100 -12.34 -7.62 -3.99
C PHE A 100 -13.73 -7.54 -4.58
N SER A 101 -13.89 -7.83 -5.87
CA SER A 101 -15.23 -7.92 -6.47
C SER A 101 -16.08 -9.04 -5.85
N GLN A 102 -15.42 -10.08 -5.34
CA GLN A 102 -16.07 -11.21 -4.69
C GLN A 102 -16.26 -10.98 -3.19
N MET A 103 -15.62 -9.98 -2.59
CA MET A 103 -15.68 -9.73 -1.15
C MET A 103 -16.92 -8.91 -0.76
N TRP A 104 -17.28 -8.94 0.53
CA TRP A 104 -18.38 -8.11 1.00
C TRP A 104 -18.01 -6.63 0.97
N SER A 105 -18.99 -5.79 0.65
CA SER A 105 -18.86 -4.36 0.91
C SER A 105 -18.65 -4.15 2.41
N LEU A 106 -17.66 -3.33 2.76
CA LEU A 106 -17.32 -3.04 4.16
C LEU A 106 -18.47 -2.35 4.92
N ASP A 107 -19.42 -1.77 4.19
CA ASP A 107 -20.63 -1.14 4.72
C ASP A 107 -21.81 -2.12 4.93
N SER A 108 -21.71 -3.37 4.44
CA SER A 108 -22.79 -4.37 4.52
C SER A 108 -22.84 -5.13 5.86
N THR A 109 -22.01 -4.76 6.83
CA THR A 109 -21.91 -5.43 8.14
C THR A 109 -22.88 -4.87 9.17
N GLY A 110 -23.07 -5.57 10.30
CA GLY A 110 -23.90 -5.08 11.40
C GLY A 110 -23.49 -3.67 11.84
N SER A 111 -24.47 -2.85 12.25
CA SER A 111 -24.28 -1.41 12.48
C SER A 111 -23.12 -1.06 13.43
N LYS A 112 -22.80 -1.92 14.40
CA LYS A 112 -21.65 -1.76 15.30
C LYS A 112 -20.31 -2.02 14.61
N THR A 113 -20.23 -3.07 13.79
CA THR A 113 -19.03 -3.45 13.04
C THR A 113 -18.74 -2.45 11.92
N ALA A 114 -19.77 -2.01 11.19
CA ALA A 114 -19.63 -0.94 10.19
C ALA A 114 -19.12 0.37 10.82
N LYS A 115 -19.66 0.78 11.98
CA LYS A 115 -19.16 1.94 12.74
C LYS A 115 -17.69 1.79 13.15
N LYS A 116 -17.29 0.58 13.58
CA LYS A 116 -15.89 0.28 13.95
C LYS A 116 -14.96 0.40 12.75
N ILE A 117 -15.31 -0.24 11.62
CA ILE A 117 -14.55 -0.17 10.36
C ILE A 117 -14.38 1.29 9.91
N LYS A 118 -15.47 2.07 9.92
CA LYS A 118 -15.43 3.50 9.55
C LYS A 118 -14.53 4.32 10.46
N LYS A 119 -14.55 4.07 11.77
CA LYS A 119 -13.67 4.75 12.73
C LYS A 119 -12.21 4.43 12.46
N GLU A 120 -11.87 3.16 12.32
CA GLU A 120 -10.48 2.73 12.06
C GLU A 120 -9.97 3.21 10.70
N SER A 121 -10.81 3.18 9.66
CA SER A 121 -10.48 3.70 8.34
C SER A 121 -10.16 5.20 8.38
N LYS A 122 -10.94 5.99 9.13
CA LYS A 122 -10.66 7.42 9.33
C LYS A 122 -9.34 7.67 10.04
N ILE A 123 -9.02 6.86 11.06
CA ILE A 123 -7.74 6.96 11.77
C ILE A 123 -6.59 6.66 10.80
N LEU A 124 -6.69 5.57 10.04
CA LEU A 124 -5.67 5.20 9.06
C LEU A 124 -5.47 6.27 7.98
N ILE A 125 -6.56 6.79 7.40
CA ILE A 125 -6.48 7.88 6.42
C ILE A 125 -5.84 9.12 7.05
N GLY A 126 -6.21 9.46 8.29
CA GLY A 126 -5.58 10.58 9.01
C GLY A 126 -4.06 10.39 9.15
N LEU A 127 -3.61 9.18 9.51
CA LEU A 127 -2.18 8.86 9.60
C LEU A 127 -1.48 8.96 8.23
N VAL A 128 -2.10 8.44 7.17
CA VAL A 128 -1.58 8.54 5.79
C VAL A 128 -1.42 10.00 5.36
N VAL A 129 -2.39 10.86 5.68
CA VAL A 129 -2.32 12.29 5.38
C VAL A 129 -1.20 12.97 6.16
N ILE A 130 -1.08 12.68 7.46
CA ILE A 130 0.01 13.22 8.30
C ILE A 130 1.37 12.78 7.77
N ASP A 131 1.53 11.50 7.44
CA ASP A 131 2.76 10.93 6.88
C ASP A 131 3.13 11.57 5.53
N THR A 132 2.14 11.78 4.67
CA THR A 132 2.32 12.48 3.39
C THR A 132 2.77 13.93 3.60
N ILE A 133 2.19 14.65 4.58
CA ILE A 133 2.60 16.02 4.92
C ILE A 133 4.04 16.02 5.45
N LEU A 134 4.38 15.12 6.37
CA LEU A 134 5.73 15.01 6.93
C LEU A 134 6.76 14.70 5.85
N ALA A 135 6.47 13.75 4.96
CA ALA A 135 7.32 13.44 3.81
C ALA A 135 7.50 14.65 2.89
N THR A 136 6.42 15.38 2.60
CA THR A 136 6.48 16.59 1.76
C THR A 136 7.35 17.67 2.42
N VAL A 137 7.18 17.91 3.72
CA VAL A 137 8.00 18.86 4.49
C VAL A 137 9.46 18.41 4.51
N ALA A 138 9.73 17.12 4.70
CA ALA A 138 11.08 16.57 4.66
C ALA A 138 11.73 16.84 3.30
N ILE A 139 11.04 16.55 2.19
CA ILE A 139 11.54 16.83 0.83
C ILE A 139 11.87 18.32 0.67
N MET A 140 11.05 19.25 1.19
CA MET A 140 11.35 20.68 1.11
C MET A 140 12.65 21.06 1.83
N PHE A 141 12.96 20.42 2.96
CA PHE A 141 14.24 20.62 3.66
C PHE A 141 15.44 20.03 2.92
N TYR A 142 15.20 19.08 2.01
CA TYR A 142 16.24 18.43 1.20
C TYR A 142 16.37 19.01 -0.22
N LEU A 143 15.59 20.03 -0.58
CA LEU A 143 15.68 20.73 -1.86
C LEU A 143 16.84 21.75 -1.84
N PRO A 144 17.41 22.12 -3.02
CA PRO A 144 18.65 22.89 -3.23
C PRO A 144 18.59 24.37 -2.79
N ILE A 145 17.80 24.69 -1.78
CA ILE A 145 17.57 26.05 -1.31
C ILE A 145 18.66 26.42 -0.28
N MET A 146 19.38 25.44 0.29
CA MET A 146 20.34 25.66 1.37
C MET A 146 21.75 25.18 0.96
N GLU A 147 22.79 25.92 1.36
CA GLU A 147 24.19 25.58 1.00
C GLU A 147 24.69 24.23 1.58
N TRP A 148 23.91 23.56 2.44
CA TRP A 148 24.29 22.32 3.12
C TRP A 148 24.04 21.05 2.29
N ASP A 149 23.47 21.17 1.09
CA ASP A 149 22.96 19.99 0.37
C ASP A 149 24.06 19.11 -0.26
N ILE A 150 25.26 19.67 -0.50
CA ILE A 150 26.46 18.94 -0.96
C ILE A 150 26.88 17.87 0.04
N ASP A 151 26.56 18.08 1.32
CA ASP A 151 26.91 17.17 2.40
C ASP A 151 25.92 16.00 2.54
N ILE A 152 24.76 16.08 1.88
CA ILE A 152 23.68 15.11 2.01
C ILE A 152 23.65 14.14 0.81
N TYR A 153 23.78 14.66 -0.41
CA TYR A 153 23.65 13.87 -1.63
C TYR A 153 24.96 13.74 -2.38
N TYR A 154 25.47 12.51 -2.47
CA TYR A 154 26.69 12.21 -3.22
C TYR A 154 26.66 12.69 -4.68
N ALA A 155 25.50 12.57 -5.35
CA ALA A 155 25.33 12.99 -6.74
C ALA A 155 25.68 14.47 -6.95
N ILE A 156 25.34 15.33 -5.98
CA ILE A 156 25.58 16.77 -6.05
C ILE A 156 27.08 17.07 -5.93
N ARG A 157 27.77 16.46 -4.96
CA ARG A 157 29.24 16.51 -4.86
C ARG A 157 29.90 16.06 -6.16
N LEU A 158 29.42 14.97 -6.75
CA LEU A 158 29.96 14.48 -8.02
C LEU A 158 29.79 15.49 -9.15
N PHE A 159 28.64 16.16 -9.22
CA PHE A 159 28.37 17.16 -10.27
C PHE A 159 29.31 18.35 -10.17
N GLU A 160 29.52 18.88 -8.96
CA GLU A 160 30.42 19.99 -8.70
C GLU A 160 31.88 19.65 -8.98
N MET A 161 32.29 18.42 -8.69
CA MET A 161 33.67 17.97 -8.93
C MET A 161 33.99 17.71 -10.40
N LYS A 162 33.00 17.36 -11.23
CA LYS A 162 33.23 16.86 -12.59
C LYS A 162 32.77 17.79 -13.71
N PHE A 163 31.87 18.72 -13.44
CA PHE A 163 31.29 19.59 -14.47
C PHE A 163 31.55 21.07 -14.18
N SER A 164 31.37 21.92 -15.21
CA SER A 164 31.41 23.37 -15.02
C SER A 164 30.26 23.83 -14.11
N PRO A 165 30.37 24.99 -13.43
CA PRO A 165 29.35 25.46 -12.50
C PRO A 165 27.94 25.50 -13.10
N THR A 166 27.81 25.93 -14.36
CA THR A 166 26.51 25.99 -15.06
C THR A 166 25.93 24.60 -15.30
N MET A 167 26.76 23.63 -15.72
CA MET A 167 26.29 22.26 -15.99
C MET A 167 26.00 21.52 -14.69
N SER A 168 26.81 21.73 -13.65
CA SER A 168 26.57 21.19 -12.31
C SER A 168 25.20 21.63 -11.79
N LEU A 169 24.89 22.93 -11.88
CA LEU A 169 23.59 23.47 -11.48
C LEU A 169 22.42 22.80 -12.22
N VAL A 170 22.54 22.63 -13.54
CA VAL A 170 21.51 21.97 -14.35
C VAL A 170 21.29 20.51 -13.92
N PHE A 171 22.37 19.75 -13.73
CA PHE A 171 22.26 18.35 -13.29
C PHE A 171 21.71 18.24 -11.87
N SER A 172 22.10 19.14 -10.97
CA SER A 172 21.55 19.22 -9.62
C SER A 172 20.04 19.47 -9.66
N ILE A 173 19.56 20.48 -10.41
CA ILE A 173 18.13 20.75 -10.55
C ILE A 173 17.37 19.53 -11.09
N LEU A 174 17.90 18.87 -12.12
CA LEU A 174 17.30 17.67 -12.67
C LEU A 174 17.24 16.52 -11.65
N TYR A 175 18.30 16.32 -10.88
CA TYR A 175 18.36 15.31 -9.82
C TYR A 175 17.38 15.60 -8.69
N TYR A 176 17.27 16.85 -8.24
CA TYR A 176 16.30 17.21 -7.21
C TYR A 176 14.86 17.09 -7.69
N ALA A 177 14.59 17.34 -8.97
CA ALA A 177 13.26 17.15 -9.55
C ALA A 177 12.80 15.68 -9.53
N THR A 178 13.72 14.70 -9.47
CA THR A 178 13.36 13.28 -9.37
C THR A 178 13.09 12.81 -7.94
N ILE A 179 13.56 13.54 -6.91
CA ILE A 179 13.39 13.18 -5.50
C ILE A 179 11.91 13.06 -5.10
N PRO A 180 11.00 14.02 -5.41
CA PRO A 180 9.58 13.87 -5.08
C PRO A 180 8.93 12.62 -5.69
N VAL A 181 9.34 12.25 -6.91
CA VAL A 181 8.82 11.05 -7.60
C VAL A 181 9.30 9.77 -6.92
N LEU A 182 10.56 9.75 -6.47
CA LEU A 182 11.12 8.63 -5.72
C LEU A 182 10.37 8.42 -4.39
N PHE A 183 10.20 9.50 -3.62
CA PHE A 183 9.44 9.45 -2.36
C PHE A 183 7.98 9.06 -2.57
N PHE A 184 7.35 9.56 -3.65
CA PHE A 184 5.99 9.17 -4.00
C PHE A 184 5.87 7.65 -4.21
N SER A 185 6.81 7.01 -4.91
CA SER A 185 6.84 5.55 -5.09
C SER A 185 6.99 4.82 -3.75
N MET A 186 7.91 5.28 -2.88
CA MET A 186 8.12 4.70 -1.55
C MET A 186 6.86 4.73 -0.69
N LEU A 187 6.14 5.87 -0.70
CA LEU A 187 4.87 6.03 0.00
C LEU A 187 3.78 5.16 -0.60
N CYS A 188 3.67 5.09 -1.94
CA CYS A 188 2.66 4.27 -2.61
C CYS A 188 2.78 2.79 -2.26
N THR A 189 4.00 2.24 -2.26
CA THR A 189 4.24 0.84 -1.86
C THR A 189 3.79 0.61 -0.41
N THR A 190 4.14 1.53 0.50
CA THR A 190 3.77 1.43 1.92
C THR A 190 2.25 1.53 2.13
N PHE A 191 1.60 2.46 1.44
CA PHE A 191 0.14 2.63 1.49
C PHE A 191 -0.60 1.44 0.87
N ALA A 192 -0.03 0.78 -0.15
CA ALA A 192 -0.60 -0.43 -0.73
C ALA A 192 -0.66 -1.56 0.31
N LEU A 193 0.39 -1.73 1.10
CA LEU A 193 0.42 -2.69 2.21
C LEU A 193 -0.62 -2.35 3.27
N PHE A 194 -0.71 -1.08 3.70
CA PHE A 194 -1.75 -0.66 4.65
C PHE A 194 -3.16 -0.90 4.14
N TYR A 195 -3.40 -0.65 2.86
CA TYR A 195 -4.69 -0.92 2.23
C TYR A 195 -5.04 -2.40 2.30
N ILE A 196 -4.15 -3.27 1.83
CA ILE A 196 -4.34 -4.74 1.79
C ILE A 196 -4.59 -5.29 3.21
N MET A 197 -3.70 -4.99 4.15
CA MET A 197 -3.80 -5.50 5.54
C MET A 197 -5.08 -5.01 6.23
N SER A 198 -5.45 -3.74 6.02
CA SER A 198 -6.65 -3.19 6.64
C SER A 198 -7.91 -3.78 6.03
N TYR A 199 -7.92 -3.99 4.71
CA TYR A 199 -9.03 -4.64 4.03
C TYR A 199 -9.26 -6.06 4.56
N GLU A 200 -8.20 -6.88 4.64
CA GLU A 200 -8.27 -8.24 5.20
C GLU A 200 -8.77 -8.24 6.65
N LYS A 201 -8.25 -7.33 7.47
CA LYS A 201 -8.68 -7.14 8.86
C LYS A 201 -10.17 -6.80 8.94
N PHE A 202 -10.68 -5.93 8.06
CA PHE A 202 -12.10 -5.56 8.07
C PHE A 202 -13.02 -6.69 7.57
N GLN A 203 -12.59 -7.48 6.59
CA GLN A 203 -13.31 -8.70 6.19
C GLN A 203 -13.36 -9.72 7.33
N THR A 204 -12.27 -9.85 8.10
CA THR A 204 -12.25 -10.68 9.31
C THR A 204 -13.23 -10.16 10.37
N TYR A 205 -13.38 -8.84 10.52
CA TYR A 205 -14.42 -8.26 11.39
C TYR A 205 -15.82 -8.62 10.92
N ALA A 206 -16.09 -8.59 9.61
CA ALA A 206 -17.38 -8.97 9.05
C ALA A 206 -17.74 -10.43 9.35
N ILE A 207 -16.80 -11.36 9.13
CA ILE A 207 -16.99 -12.79 9.41
C ILE A 207 -17.23 -13.02 10.91
N ASN A 208 -16.43 -12.38 11.76
CA ASN A 208 -16.58 -12.49 13.22
C ASN A 208 -17.93 -11.92 13.71
N ASP A 209 -18.42 -10.85 13.10
CA ASP A 209 -19.75 -10.29 13.40
C ASP A 209 -20.86 -11.27 13.01
N LEU A 210 -20.76 -11.91 11.83
CA LEU A 210 -21.72 -12.92 11.40
C LEU A 210 -21.72 -14.15 12.32
N LEU A 211 -20.54 -14.63 12.72
CA LEU A 211 -20.41 -15.78 13.63
C LEU A 211 -20.98 -15.48 15.02
N LYS A 212 -20.74 -14.29 15.56
CA LYS A 212 -21.28 -13.89 16.87
C LYS A 212 -22.80 -13.79 16.88
N ASN A 213 -23.38 -13.37 15.75
CA ASN A 213 -24.82 -13.19 15.61
C ASN A 213 -25.49 -14.39 14.90
N ILE A 214 -24.79 -15.53 14.77
CA ILE A 214 -25.25 -16.63 13.91
C ILE A 214 -26.58 -17.22 14.35
N SER A 215 -26.85 -17.27 15.66
CA SER A 215 -28.07 -17.81 16.27
C SER A 215 -28.96 -16.74 16.89
N ILE A 216 -28.77 -15.45 16.56
CA ILE A 216 -29.45 -14.33 17.25
C ILE A 216 -30.99 -14.46 17.23
N ASP A 217 -31.55 -14.97 16.13
CA ASP A 217 -32.99 -15.14 15.95
C ASP A 217 -33.58 -16.26 16.83
N TYR A 218 -32.73 -17.08 17.44
CA TYR A 218 -33.13 -18.27 18.18
C TYR A 218 -32.73 -18.24 19.66
N GLN A 219 -32.22 -17.10 20.17
CA GLN A 219 -31.73 -16.96 21.56
C GLN A 219 -32.77 -17.30 22.66
N LYS A 220 -34.06 -17.30 22.33
CA LYS A 220 -35.16 -17.55 23.29
C LYS A 220 -35.69 -18.97 23.27
N ILE A 221 -35.17 -19.84 22.41
CA ILE A 221 -35.61 -21.22 22.27
C ILE A 221 -34.65 -22.12 23.07
N ASP A 222 -35.19 -23.12 23.79
CA ASP A 222 -34.36 -24.09 24.51
C ASP A 222 -33.45 -24.86 23.53
N ASP A 223 -32.18 -25.07 23.89
CA ASP A 223 -31.17 -25.73 23.02
C ASP A 223 -31.64 -27.07 22.45
N TRP A 224 -32.34 -27.88 23.26
CA TRP A 224 -32.84 -29.19 22.83
C TRP A 224 -33.95 -29.10 21.77
N LYS A 225 -34.75 -28.03 21.80
CA LYS A 225 -35.77 -27.75 20.77
C LYS A 225 -35.11 -27.21 19.51
N MET A 226 -34.11 -26.33 19.65
CA MET A 226 -33.33 -25.81 18.52
C MET A 226 -32.65 -26.94 17.75
N MET A 227 -32.02 -27.88 18.44
CA MET A 227 -31.35 -29.02 17.81
C MET A 227 -32.29 -29.92 16.98
N ARG A 228 -33.60 -29.91 17.25
CA ARG A 228 -34.60 -30.70 16.51
C ARG A 228 -35.38 -29.86 15.49
N ASP A 229 -35.20 -28.55 15.49
CA ASP A 229 -35.87 -27.65 14.57
C ASP A 229 -35.14 -27.63 13.22
N GLN A 230 -35.81 -28.16 12.19
CA GLN A 230 -35.25 -28.23 10.83
C GLN A 230 -34.98 -26.85 10.23
N SER A 231 -35.78 -25.84 10.57
CA SER A 231 -35.61 -24.46 10.11
C SER A 231 -34.35 -23.83 10.72
N TYR A 232 -34.13 -24.06 12.02
CA TYR A 232 -32.90 -23.68 12.70
C TYR A 232 -31.68 -24.34 12.05
N GLN A 233 -31.69 -25.68 11.90
CA GLN A 233 -30.57 -26.41 11.31
C GLN A 233 -30.26 -25.91 9.88
N ASN A 234 -31.28 -25.72 9.04
CA ASN A 234 -31.11 -25.21 7.69
C ASN A 234 -30.54 -23.78 7.68
N THR A 235 -30.98 -22.93 8.61
CA THR A 235 -30.49 -21.55 8.73
C THR A 235 -29.03 -21.52 9.21
N MET A 236 -28.67 -22.32 10.22
CA MET A 236 -27.29 -22.45 10.68
C MET A 236 -26.38 -23.01 9.58
N TYR A 237 -26.83 -24.04 8.87
CA TYR A 237 -26.09 -24.62 7.75
C TYR A 237 -25.77 -23.57 6.68
N LYS A 238 -26.75 -22.76 6.26
CA LYS A 238 -26.54 -21.67 5.29
C LYS A 238 -25.57 -20.62 5.82
N ARG A 239 -25.76 -20.13 7.05
CA ARG A 239 -24.90 -19.09 7.64
C ARG A 239 -23.45 -19.57 7.82
N LEU A 240 -23.25 -20.79 8.30
CA LEU A 240 -21.91 -21.38 8.43
C LEU A 240 -21.25 -21.61 7.07
N THR A 241 -22.01 -22.08 6.07
CA THR A 241 -21.51 -22.25 4.70
C THR A 241 -21.00 -20.93 4.15
N ILE A 242 -21.74 -19.84 4.34
CA ILE A 242 -21.31 -18.50 3.95
C ILE A 242 -20.01 -18.13 4.67
N CYS A 243 -19.90 -18.30 5.99
CA CYS A 243 -18.66 -18.04 6.73
C CYS A 243 -17.46 -18.82 6.18
N ILE A 244 -17.64 -20.11 5.90
CA ILE A 244 -16.59 -20.98 5.36
C ILE A 244 -16.15 -20.49 3.97
N GLN A 245 -17.09 -20.23 3.06
CA GLN A 245 -16.79 -19.70 1.73
C GLN A 245 -16.01 -18.38 1.81
N ARG A 246 -16.38 -17.49 2.74
CA ARG A 246 -15.69 -16.21 2.94
C ARG A 246 -14.28 -16.38 3.48
N HIS A 247 -14.08 -17.27 4.44
CA HIS A 247 -12.75 -17.60 4.93
C HIS A 247 -11.86 -18.20 3.84
N GLN A 248 -12.43 -19.06 2.97
CA GLN A 248 -11.72 -19.59 1.81
C GLN A 248 -11.31 -18.50 0.82
N LEU A 249 -12.15 -17.48 0.59
CA LEU A 249 -11.81 -16.33 -0.25
C LEU A 249 -10.65 -15.52 0.34
N LEU A 250 -10.65 -15.26 1.66
CA LEU A 250 -9.53 -14.58 2.32
C LEU A 250 -8.22 -15.36 2.19
N LYS A 251 -8.26 -16.68 2.42
CA LYS A 251 -7.09 -17.53 2.23
C LYS A 251 -6.58 -17.52 0.78
N ARG A 252 -7.49 -17.47 -0.20
CA ARG A 252 -7.12 -17.35 -1.62
C ARG A 252 -6.47 -16.00 -1.93
N MET A 253 -6.99 -14.91 -1.35
CA MET A 253 -6.39 -13.58 -1.44
C MET A 253 -4.96 -13.60 -0.93
N GLU A 254 -4.74 -14.14 0.27
CA GLU A 254 -3.41 -14.26 0.89
C GLU A 254 -2.44 -15.03 -0.02
N VAL A 255 -2.88 -16.18 -0.57
CA VAL A 255 -2.06 -16.97 -1.51
C VAL A 255 -1.74 -16.17 -2.77
N ASN A 256 -2.72 -15.49 -3.38
CA ASN A 256 -2.51 -14.72 -4.60
C ASN A 256 -1.54 -13.53 -4.37
N ILE A 257 -1.65 -12.86 -3.23
CA ILE A 257 -0.77 -11.76 -2.84
C ILE A 257 0.64 -12.27 -2.55
N ASN A 258 0.77 -13.37 -1.80
CA ASN A 258 2.06 -14.01 -1.56
C ASN A 258 2.70 -14.45 -2.87
N GLN A 259 1.93 -14.98 -3.82
CA GLN A 259 2.46 -15.28 -5.14
C GLN A 259 2.99 -14.03 -5.85
N ILE A 260 2.33 -12.87 -5.75
CA ILE A 260 2.85 -11.61 -6.33
C ILE A 260 4.16 -11.21 -5.65
N ILE A 261 4.20 -11.19 -4.32
CA ILE A 261 5.35 -10.71 -3.54
C ILE A 261 6.56 -11.64 -3.70
N PHE A 262 6.34 -12.95 -3.69
CA PHE A 262 7.39 -13.97 -3.76
C PHE A 262 7.51 -14.58 -5.16
N THR A 263 6.97 -13.96 -6.21
CA THR A 263 7.25 -14.41 -7.59
C THR A 263 8.77 -14.27 -7.79
N PRO A 264 9.51 -15.34 -8.10
CA PRO A 264 10.92 -15.21 -8.42
C PRO A 264 11.07 -14.30 -9.65
N ILE A 265 11.83 -13.21 -9.49
CA ILE A 265 12.22 -12.27 -10.55
C ILE A 265 13.24 -12.96 -11.45
#